data_AF-A0A3D0XV48-F1
#
_entry.id   AF-A0A3D0XV48-F1
#
_cell.length_a   1.000
_cell.length_b   1.000
_cell.length_c   1.000
_cell.angle_alpha   90.00
_cell.angle_beta   90.00
_cell.angle_gamma   90.00
#
_symmetry.space_group_name_H-M   'P 1'
#
loop_
_entity.id
_entity.type
_entity.pdbx_description
1 polymer ?
#
loop_
_entity_poly.entity_id
_entity_poly.type
_entity_poly.pdbx_seq_one_letter_code
_entity_poly.pdbx_strand_id
1 'polypeptide(L)' 'MNFWQLAYTHKWATLDQLKQAVGYNLITTDQYKTITGEDYSTGTATA' A
#
# COMPACT_ATOMS: atom_id res chain seq x y z
N MET A 1 7.80 3.65 12.21
CA MET A 1 6.64 2.79 12.52
C MET A 1 5.46 3.31 11.70
N ASN A 2 5.10 2.65 10.60
CA ASN A 2 4.06 3.17 9.70
C ASN A 2 2.68 2.70 10.12
N PHE A 3 1.72 3.62 10.14
CA PHE A 3 0.30 3.33 10.37
C PHE A 3 -0.21 2.21 9.45
N TRP A 4 0.17 2.24 8.17
CA TRP A 4 -0.21 1.25 7.16
C TRP A 4 0.31 -0.16 7.43
N GLN A 5 1.48 -0.28 8.08
CA GLN A 5 2.03 -1.58 8.46
C GLN A 5 1.20 -2.24 9.56
N LEU A 6 0.88 -1.48 10.61
CA LEU A 6 -0.03 -1.92 11.66
C LEU A 6 -1.42 -2.23 11.10
N ALA A 7 -1.96 -1.35 10.25
CA ALA A 7 -3.26 -1.56 9.63
C ALA A 7 -3.30 -2.85 8.81
N TYR A 8 -2.24 -3.18 8.07
CA TYR A 8 -2.18 -4.43 7.31
C TYR A 8 -2.05 -5.65 8.24
N THR A 9 -1.18 -5.60 9.25
CA THR A 9 -1.00 -6.68 10.23
C THR A 9 -2.29 -6.98 10.99
N HIS A 10 -3.04 -5.95 11.37
CA HIS A 10 -4.33 -6.07 12.05
C HIS A 10 -5.52 -6.28 11.09
N LYS A 11 -5.27 -6.40 9.78
CA LYS A 11 -6.29 -6.50 8.72
C LYS A 11 -7.32 -5.35 8.72
N TRP A 12 -6.92 -4.17 9.19
CA TRP A 12 -7.68 -2.92 9.06
C TRP A 12 -7.58 -2.34 7.65
N ALA A 13 -6.48 -2.62 6.96
CA ALA A 13 -6.25 -2.20 5.57
C ALA A 13 -6.13 -3.41 4.65
N THR A 14 -6.77 -3.35 3.49
CA THR A 14 -6.61 -4.34 2.41
C THR A 14 -5.53 -3.92 1.42
N LEU A 15 -5.03 -4.87 0.62
CA LEU A 15 -4.06 -4.61 -0.46
C LEU A 15 -4.49 -3.46 -1.37
N ASP A 16 -5.79 -3.36 -1.67
CA ASP A 16 -6.35 -2.29 -2.52
C ASP A 16 -6.25 -0.91 -1.86
N GLN A 17 -6.56 -0.81 -0.56
CA GLN A 17 -6.38 0.43 0.21
C GLN A 17 -4.91 0.82 0.32
N LEU A 18 -4.00 -0.15 0.45
CA LEU A 18 -2.56 0.11 0.40
C LEU A 18 -2.13 0.61 -0.99
N LYS A 19 -2.72 0.10 -2.08
CA LYS A 19 -2.45 0.62 -3.43
C LYS A 19 -2.94 2.06 -3.57
N GLN A 20 -4.14 2.36 -3.07
CA GLN A 20 -4.63 3.74 -3.03
C GLN A 20 -3.72 4.63 -2.18
N ALA A 21 -3.22 4.15 -1.04
CA ALA A 21 -2.29 4.89 -0.20
C ALA A 21 -0.99 5.25 -0.94
N VAL A 22 -0.48 4.36 -1.78
CA VAL A 22 0.64 4.66 -2.69
C VAL A 22 0.24 5.74 -3.70
N GLY A 23 -0.94 5.61 -4.32
CA GLY A 23 -1.47 6.61 -5.26
C GLY A 23 -1.67 8.00 -4.65
N TYR A 24 -2.08 8.06 -3.38
CA TYR A 24 -2.20 9.29 -2.59
C TYR A 24 -0.88 9.78 -1.99
N ASN A 25 0.24 9.15 -2.32
CA ASN A 25 1.57 9.48 -1.80
C ASN A 25 1.68 9.38 -0.26
N LEU A 26 0.82 8.58 0.38
CA LEU A 26 0.85 8.35 1.83
C LEU A 26 1.94 7.35 2.22
N ILE A 27 2.29 6.45 1.30
CA ILE A 27 3.40 5.50 1.41
C ILE A 27 4.09 5.36 0.06
N THR A 28 5.36 4.95 0.05
CA THR A 28 6.09 4.66 -1.18
C THR A 28 5.81 3.23 -1.67
N THR A 29 6.11 2.97 -2.95
CA THR A 29 6.06 1.62 -3.54
C THR A 29 6.94 0.62 -2.77
N ASP A 30 8.07 1.09 -2.25
CA ASP A 30 9.00 0.30 -1.43
C ASP A 30 8.38 -0.06 -0.07
N GLN A 31 7.66 0.89 0.54
CA GLN A 31 6.91 0.64 1.76
C GLN A 31 5.73 -0.29 1.53
N TYR A 32 5.02 -0.16 0.41
CA TYR A 32 3.97 -1.10 0.01
C TYR A 32 4.52 -2.53 -0.05
N LYS A 33 5.67 -2.73 -0.72
CA LYS A 33 6.33 -4.03 -0.80
C LYS A 33 6.78 -4.55 0.56
N THR A 34 7.29 -3.67 1.41
CA THR A 34 7.70 -4.04 2.78
C THR A 34 6.52 -4.46 3.64
N ILE A 35 5.37 -3.79 3.50
CA ILE A 35 4.17 -4.07 4.30
C ILE A 35 3.45 -5.33 3.81
N THR A 36 3.29 -5.46 2.49
CA THR A 36 2.43 -6.47 1.87
C THR A 36 3.20 -7.72 1.44
N GLY A 37 4.50 -7.58 1.19
CA GLY A 37 5.32 -8.60 0.55
C GLY A 37 5.16 -8.66 -0.97
N GLU A 38 4.24 -7.89 -1.55
CA GLU A 38 3.96 -7.89 -2.99
C GLU A 38 4.59 -6.67 -3.68
N ASP A 39 5.08 -6.89 -4.90
CA ASP A 39 5.52 -5.79 -5.76
C ASP A 39 4.32 -4.92 -6.15
N TYR A 40 4.47 -3.61 -5.94
CA TYR A 40 3.44 -2.66 -6.33
C TYR A 40 3.35 -2.59 -7.85
N SER A 41 2.33 -3.23 -8.43
CA SER A 41 2.01 -3.14 -9.85
C SER A 41 0.86 -2.16 -10.03
N THR A 42 1.17 -0.96 -10.53
CA THR A 42 0.16 -0.02 -11.02
C THR A 42 -0.40 -0.57 -12.32
N GLY A 43 -1.48 -1.33 -12.24
CA GLY A 43 -2.45 -1.32 -13.34
C GLY A 43 -2.84 0.15 -13.52
N THR A 44 -2.41 0.75 -14.62
CA THR A 44 -2.59 2.14 -15.01
C THR A 44 -3.98 2.67 -14.67
N ALA A 45 -4.06 3.53 -13.64
CA ALA A 45 -5.13 4.51 -13.54
C ALA A 45 -4.77 5.65 -14.51
N THR A 46 -5.05 5.43 -15.80
CA THR A 46 -5.02 6.49 -16.81
C THR A 46 -6.33 7.26 -16.71
N ALA A 47 -6.19 8.54 -16.32
CA ALA A 47 -7.14 9.67 -16.41
C ALA A 47 -8.46 9.59 -15.62
#